data_AF-G2DEI3-F1
#
_entry.id   AF-G2DEI3-F1
#
_cell.length_a   1.000
_cell.length_b   1.000
_cell.length_c   1.000
_cell.angle_alpha   90.00
_cell.angle_beta   90.00
_cell.angle_gamma   90.00
#
_symmetry.space_group_name_H-M   'P 1'
#
loop_
_entity.id
_entity.type
_entity.pdbx_description
1 polymer ?
#
loop_
_entity_poly.entity_id
_entity_poly.type
_entity_poly.pdbx_seq_one_letter_code
_entity_poly.pdbx_strand_id
1 'polypeptide(L)' 'MNTTLGVIMDPIESIKVQKDSTFAMLLAAQHRGWELLYMEQGDLRFLTESPMPACAR' A
#
# COMPACT_ATOMS: atom_id res chain seq x y z
N MET A 1 12.57 18.88 -1.16
CA MET A 1 11.74 18.07 -2.07
C MET A 1 10.99 17.08 -1.18
N ASN A 2 9.67 17.22 -1.02
CA ASN A 2 8.87 16.31 -0.19
C ASN A 2 8.58 15.06 -1.03
N THR A 3 9.38 14.01 -0.83
CA THR A 3 9.12 12.71 -1.45
C THR A 3 8.03 12.00 -0.64
N THR A 4 6.96 11.59 -1.31
CA THR A 4 5.87 10.81 -0.70
C THR A 4 6.00 9.36 -1.16
N LEU A 5 6.02 8.43 -0.21
CA LEU A 5 6.14 6.99 -0.44
C LEU A 5 4.81 6.33 -0.05
N GLY A 6 4.08 5.85 -1.07
CA GLY A 6 2.89 5.02 -0.88
C GLY A 6 3.28 3.54 -0.82
N VAL A 7 2.78 2.84 0.21
CA VAL A 7 3.04 1.41 0.43
C VAL A 7 1.71 0.70 0.61
N ILE A 8 1.50 -0.34 -0.19
CA ILE A 8 0.34 -1.23 -0.10
C ILE A 8 0.80 -2.54 0.53
N MET A 9 0.21 -2.91 1.66
CA MET A 9 0.57 -4.12 2.41
C MET A 9 -0.67 -4.73 3.07
N ASP A 10 -0.50 -5.97 3.54
CA ASP A 10 -1.43 -6.62 4.47
C ASP A 10 -1.68 -5.76 5.73
N PRO A 11 -2.82 -5.94 6.45
CA PRO A 11 -3.17 -5.17 7.62
C PRO A 11 -2.02 -5.14 8.62
N ILE A 12 -1.61 -3.92 9.03
CA ILE A 12 -0.48 -3.70 9.95
C ILE A 12 -0.62 -4.45 11.29
N GLU A 13 -1.86 -4.75 11.68
CA GLU A 13 -2.20 -5.55 12.86
C GLU A 13 -1.70 -7.00 12.78
N SER A 14 -1.53 -7.54 11.56
CA SER A 14 -1.04 -8.90 11.31
C SER A 14 0.46 -8.99 11.04
N ILE A 15 1.13 -7.84 10.89
CA ILE A 15 2.53 -7.76 10.46
C ILE A 15 3.46 -8.14 11.62
N LYS A 16 4.34 -9.13 11.38
CA LYS A 16 5.43 -9.46 12.29
C LYS A 16 6.61 -8.54 11.98
N VAL A 17 6.67 -7.40 12.68
CA VAL A 17 7.72 -6.37 12.56
C VAL A 17 9.15 -6.92 12.47
N GLN A 18 9.45 -8.04 13.15
CA GLN A 18 10.78 -8.67 13.15
C GLN A 18 11.17 -9.37 11.83
N LYS A 19 10.24 -9.67 10.92
CA LYS A 19 10.52 -10.40 9.67
C LYS A 19 10.16 -9.62 8.41
N ASP A 20 9.59 -8.44 8.55
CA ASP A 20 9.13 -7.63 7.43
C ASP A 20 10.19 -6.60 7.01
N SER A 21 10.93 -6.93 5.95
CA SER A 21 11.89 -6.01 5.32
C SER A 21 11.24 -4.69 4.86
N THR A 22 9.93 -4.70 4.60
CA THR A 22 9.18 -3.50 4.22
C THR A 22 9.07 -2.49 5.37
N PHE A 23 8.98 -2.95 6.62
CA PHE A 23 8.95 -2.05 7.77
C PHE A 23 10.28 -1.30 7.95
N ALA A 24 11.41 -1.98 7.72
CA ALA A 24 12.73 -1.35 7.75
C ALA A 24 12.87 -0.25 6.67
N MET A 25 12.28 -0.46 5.49
CA MET A 25 12.26 0.54 4.41
C MET A 25 11.38 1.75 4.77
N LEU A 26 10.24 1.54 5.42
CA LEU A 26 9.38 2.62 5.94
C LEU A 26 10.11 3.48 6.98
N LEU A 27 10.81 2.84 7.93
CA LEU A 27 11.62 3.55 8.93
C LEU A 27 12.73 4.38 8.29
N ALA A 28 13.43 3.83 7.29
CA ALA A 28 14.46 4.55 6.57
C ALA A 28 13.90 5.74 5.78
N ALA A 29 12.71 5.61 5.20
CA ALA A 29 12.01 6.69 4.51
C ALA A 29 11.55 7.79 5.50
N GLN A 30 11.03 7.41 6.67
CA GLN A 30 10.71 8.38 7.74
C GLN A 30 11.95 9.12 8.22
N HIS A 31 13.08 8.43 8.42
CA HIS A 31 14.34 9.07 8.82
C HIS A 31 14.88 10.05 7.76
N ARG A 32 14.52 9.85 6.49
CA ARG A 32 14.83 10.78 5.38
C ARG A 32 13.83 11.94 5.27
N GLY A 33 12.83 12.00 6.15
CA GLY A 33 11.80 13.04 6.15
C GLY A 33 10.79 12.87 5.01
N TRP A 34 10.57 11.65 4.52
CA TRP A 34 9.58 11.37 3.48
C TRP A 34 8.21 11.17 4.10
N GLU A 35 7.17 11.57 3.38
CA GLU A 35 5.78 11.34 3.78
C GLU A 35 5.38 9.91 3.45
N LEU A 36 4.78 9.19 4.39
CA LEU A 36 4.40 7.80 4.23
C LEU A 36 2.87 7.68 4.08
N LEU A 37 2.43 7.02 3.03
CA LEU A 37 1.03 6.68 2.80
C LEU A 37 0.86 5.16 2.87
N TYR A 38 -0.04 4.71 3.73
CA TYR A 38 -0.40 3.30 3.88
C TYR A 38 -1.75 3.04 3.23
N MET A 39 -1.85 1.97 2.46
CA MET A 39 -3.08 1.51 1.82
C MET A 39 -3.15 -0.01 1.91
N GLU A 40 -4.35 -0.58 1.91
CA GLU A 40 -4.53 -2.03 1.88
C GLU A 40 -4.89 -2.52 0.48
N GLN A 41 -4.69 -3.82 0.20
CA GLN A 41 -5.07 -4.40 -1.09
C GLN A 41 -6.57 -4.23 -1.39
N GLY A 42 -7.43 -4.18 -0.35
CA GLY A 42 -8.87 -3.94 -0.49
C GLY A 42 -9.23 -2.54 -0.98
N ASP A 43 -8.32 -1.57 -0.86
CA ASP A 43 -8.53 -0.20 -1.34
C ASP A 43 -8.22 -0.05 -2.83
N LEU A 44 -7.60 -1.06 -3.45
CA LEU A 44 -7.31 -1.06 -4.88
C LEU A 44 -8.58 -1.28 -5.69
N ARG A 45 -8.95 -0.25 -6.45
CA ARG A 45 -10.06 -0.32 -7.41
C ARG A 45 -9.52 -0.22 -8.82
N PHE A 46 -9.94 -1.15 -9.68
CA PHE A 46 -9.70 -1.03 -11.11
C PHE A 46 -10.59 0.08 -11.66
N LEU A 47 -9.97 1.20 -12.03
CA LEU A 47 -10.61 2.23 -12.83
C LEU A 47 -10.58 1.80 -14.31
N THR A 48 -11.25 0.69 -14.63
CA THR A 48 -11.49 0.33 -16.02
C THR A 48 -12.74 1.08 -16.49
N GLU A 49 -12.57 1.94 -17.48
CA GLU A 49 -13.65 2.74 -18.07
C GLU A 49 -14.55 1.93 -19.01
N SER A 50 -14.42 0.60 -19.01
CA SER A 50 -15.24 -0.28 -19.84
C SER A 50 -15.91 -1.34 -18.98
N PRO A 51 -17.26 -1.35 -18.91
CA PRO A 51 -17.98 -2.37 -18.17
C PRO A 51 -17.80 -3.69 -18.91
N MET A 52 -17.06 -4.63 -18.32
CA MET A 52 -17.24 -6.03 -18.73
C MET A 52 -18.70 -6.39 -18.44
N PRO A 53 -19.45 -6.92 -19.43
CA PRO A 53 -20.81 -7.36 -19.19
C PRO A 53 -20.74 -8.45 -18.12
N ALA A 54 -21.30 -8.16 -16.95
CA ALA A 54 -21.50 -9.18 -15.93
C ALA A 54 -22.19 -10.36 -16.61
N CYS A 55 -21.61 -11.56 -16.52
CA CYS A 55 -22.25 -12.79 -16.97
C CYS A 55 -23.72 -12.76 -16.57
N ALA A 56 -24.60 -12.68 -17.56
CA ALA A 56 -26.02 -12.90 -17.37
C ALA A 56 -26.16 -14.30 -16.77
N ARG A 57 -26.81 -14.33 -15.62
CA ARG A 57 -26.98 -15.49 -14.75
C ARG A 57 -27.73 -16.62 -15.45
#